data_AF-A0A960NNH6-F1
#
_entry.id   AF-A0A960NNH6-F1
#
_cell.length_a   1.000
_cell.length_b   1.000
_cell.length_c   1.000
_cell.angle_alpha   90.00
_cell.angle_beta   90.00
_cell.angle_gamma   90.00
#
_symmetry.space_group_name_H-M   'P 1'
#
loop_
_entity.id
_entity.type
_entity.pdbx_description
1 polymer ?
#
loop_
_entity_poly.entity_id
_entity_poly.type
_entity_poly.pdbx_seq_one_letter_code
_entity_poly.pdbx_strand_id
1 'polypeptide(L)'
;VAVVLPFDPENPLNLTKLNTFRAHYGIDQSVDLLGPYSGMLNAAGETVELLRPDDPPPEEPTFIPMLLEDQVIYSDQAPWPTEPDGLGPSLTRKRATNWGNDPESWRGDVDGSPGTFTSSNEWLLSVSPAFGNPTPAAGSHVYPAGSIITARVDSVVTQGLTRYVSTGWQLLGQEPSAGAAQSFTLTLTNRVDFIWQWETNQYLSVSSGSGGVVLVTNGWYQRGAVTIAQAVPAPSNRFVEWLGDLSAITAGSPTSEVIEITMANPVSLTAVFTDGFHDLIVSSEHGSPSPSVGLHTLPHGTMVNASVEAQISVGENQLTCSGWLMSGTIHGAGTNAAVSFTLSGDQTLTWLWVTSSWLDVEAESGGSVSGGGWQSLGSVVEVSASPESGYGFFRWVGDTSSIVAGDQYTANISVLMTSSLQLTAEFCQLVDGTDLSRNGDFETQGSLVSEAYDWEMGSPDLNGGRSGTASREGWRSHDGGLWEATIRGTWADVGTDEGKWWQIYPAYEGVTYS
;
A
#
# COMPACT_ATOMS: atom_id res chain seq x y z
N VAL A 1 -72.62 -9.02 -44.54
CA VAL A 1 -72.71 -10.47 -44.25
C VAL A 1 -73.86 -11.01 -45.07
N ALA A 2 -73.68 -12.13 -45.77
CA ALA A 2 -74.74 -12.82 -46.49
C ALA A 2 -74.84 -14.26 -45.95
N VAL A 3 -76.02 -14.88 -46.06
CA VAL A 3 -76.21 -16.29 -45.68
C VAL A 3 -76.70 -17.06 -46.90
N VAL A 4 -76.04 -18.17 -47.21
CA VAL A 4 -76.39 -19.03 -48.33
C VAL A 4 -77.23 -20.20 -47.83
N LEU A 5 -78.38 -20.46 -48.47
CA LEU A 5 -79.42 -21.41 -48.03
C LEU A 5 -79.55 -22.59 -49.01
N PRO A 6 -79.99 -23.77 -48.53
CA PRO A 6 -80.22 -24.94 -49.38
C PRO A 6 -81.54 -24.87 -50.17
N PHE A 7 -82.26 -23.75 -50.09
CA PHE A 7 -83.52 -23.52 -50.80
C PHE A 7 -83.52 -22.10 -51.37
N ASP A 8 -84.26 -21.90 -52.45
CA ASP A 8 -84.41 -20.61 -53.11
C ASP A 8 -85.19 -19.63 -52.20
N PRO A 9 -84.57 -18.56 -51.68
CA PRO A 9 -85.25 -17.59 -50.83
C PRO A 9 -86.19 -16.67 -51.61
N GLU A 10 -86.04 -16.53 -52.93
CA GLU A 10 -86.89 -15.68 -53.78
C GLU A 10 -88.14 -16.41 -54.27
N ASN A 11 -88.16 -17.75 -54.22
CA ASN A 11 -89.32 -18.54 -54.59
C ASN A 11 -90.50 -18.30 -53.62
N PRO A 12 -91.66 -17.80 -54.09
CA PRO A 12 -92.81 -17.51 -53.22
C PRO A 12 -93.32 -18.73 -52.42
N LEU A 13 -93.10 -19.95 -52.91
CA LEU A 13 -93.47 -21.18 -52.19
C LEU A 13 -92.66 -21.40 -50.91
N ASN A 14 -91.47 -20.80 -50.80
CA ASN A 14 -90.58 -20.94 -49.65
C ASN A 14 -90.79 -19.84 -48.59
N LEU A 15 -91.72 -18.90 -48.79
CA LEU A 15 -91.88 -17.71 -47.92
C LEU A 15 -92.06 -18.05 -46.44
N THR A 16 -92.90 -19.06 -46.12
CA THR A 16 -93.09 -19.52 -44.73
C THR A 16 -91.82 -20.12 -44.13
N LYS A 17 -91.06 -20.86 -44.93
CA LYS A 17 -89.79 -21.49 -44.52
C LYS A 17 -88.72 -20.42 -44.28
N LEU A 18 -88.64 -19.43 -45.17
CA LEU A 18 -87.74 -18.29 -45.05
C LEU A 18 -88.01 -17.48 -43.78
N ASN A 19 -89.27 -17.13 -43.52
CA ASN A 19 -89.67 -16.38 -42.33
C ASN A 19 -89.38 -17.15 -41.04
N THR A 20 -89.63 -18.47 -41.04
CA THR A 20 -89.29 -19.33 -39.90
C THR A 20 -87.79 -19.37 -39.65
N PHE A 21 -86.96 -19.50 -40.70
CA PHE A 21 -85.50 -19.50 -40.58
C PHE A 21 -84.98 -18.18 -40.01
N ARG A 22 -85.44 -17.03 -40.55
CA ARG A 22 -85.07 -15.71 -40.02
C ARG A 22 -85.45 -15.56 -38.55
N ALA A 23 -86.67 -15.97 -38.18
CA ALA A 23 -87.14 -15.88 -36.80
C ALA A 23 -86.35 -16.79 -35.85
N HIS A 24 -86.00 -18.00 -36.27
CA HIS A 24 -85.24 -18.95 -35.45
C HIS A 24 -83.84 -18.46 -35.13
N TYR A 25 -83.13 -17.92 -36.12
CA TYR A 25 -81.75 -17.43 -35.97
C TYR A 25 -81.63 -15.93 -35.64
N GLY A 26 -82.76 -15.22 -35.54
CA GLY A 26 -82.79 -13.78 -35.25
C GLY A 26 -82.19 -12.91 -36.37
N ILE A 27 -82.30 -13.33 -37.63
CA ILE A 27 -81.64 -12.68 -38.77
C ILE A 27 -82.42 -11.45 -39.24
N ASP A 28 -81.80 -10.28 -39.09
CA ASP A 28 -82.36 -8.99 -39.51
C ASP A 28 -82.69 -8.94 -41.02
N GLN A 29 -83.73 -8.20 -41.39
CA GLN A 29 -84.19 -8.11 -42.78
C GLN A 29 -83.14 -7.55 -43.75
N SER A 30 -82.14 -6.80 -43.26
CA SER A 30 -81.03 -6.27 -44.06
C SER A 30 -79.99 -7.31 -44.48
N VAL A 31 -79.99 -8.52 -43.89
CA VAL A 31 -79.05 -9.58 -44.27
C VAL A 31 -79.52 -10.26 -45.55
N ASP A 32 -78.65 -10.26 -46.57
CA ASP A 32 -78.88 -10.94 -47.83
C ASP A 32 -78.93 -12.46 -47.61
N LEU A 33 -80.03 -13.09 -48.04
CA LEU A 33 -80.19 -14.54 -48.06
C LEU A 33 -80.13 -14.99 -49.51
N LEU A 34 -79.13 -15.81 -49.84
CA LEU A 34 -78.85 -16.27 -51.20
C LEU A 34 -79.10 -17.79 -51.29
N GLY A 35 -79.45 -18.31 -52.45
CA GLY A 35 -79.70 -19.75 -52.63
C GLY A 35 -80.55 -20.04 -53.87
N PRO A 36 -80.89 -21.30 -54.13
CA PRO A 36 -80.45 -22.49 -53.39
C PRO A 36 -79.01 -22.86 -53.77
N TYR A 37 -78.18 -23.21 -52.79
CA TYR A 37 -76.98 -23.99 -53.10
C TYR A 37 -77.35 -25.45 -53.37
N SER A 38 -76.55 -26.12 -54.21
CA SER A 38 -76.68 -27.55 -54.50
C SER A 38 -75.69 -28.37 -53.68
N GLY A 39 -76.07 -29.61 -53.31
CA GLY A 39 -75.20 -30.52 -52.56
C GLY A 39 -75.34 -30.37 -51.04
N MET A 40 -74.40 -30.96 -50.29
CA MET A 40 -74.28 -30.86 -48.83
C MET A 40 -72.80 -30.78 -48.47
N LEU A 41 -72.46 -29.99 -47.45
CA LEU A 41 -71.09 -29.89 -46.95
C LEU A 41 -70.71 -31.17 -46.20
N ASN A 42 -69.49 -31.68 -46.43
CA ASN A 42 -68.95 -32.86 -45.73
C ASN A 42 -68.55 -32.50 -44.29
N ALA A 43 -69.05 -33.25 -43.31
CA ALA A 43 -68.74 -33.03 -41.90
C ALA A 43 -67.24 -33.23 -41.56
N ALA A 44 -66.55 -34.14 -42.25
CA ALA A 44 -65.14 -34.45 -41.97
C ALA A 44 -64.14 -33.50 -42.65
N GLY A 45 -64.60 -32.65 -43.57
CA GLY A 45 -63.76 -31.75 -44.34
C GLY A 45 -64.14 -31.65 -45.82
N GLU A 46 -64.07 -30.44 -46.37
CA GLU A 46 -64.31 -30.12 -47.78
C GLU A 46 -63.62 -28.80 -48.16
N THR A 47 -63.61 -28.49 -49.46
CA THR A 47 -63.19 -27.19 -49.98
C THR A 47 -64.40 -26.30 -50.22
N VAL A 48 -64.40 -25.10 -49.64
CA VAL A 48 -65.36 -24.03 -49.96
C VAL A 48 -64.60 -22.87 -50.61
N GLU A 49 -65.08 -22.44 -51.77
CA GLU A 49 -64.49 -21.35 -52.56
C GLU A 49 -65.50 -20.22 -52.72
N LEU A 50 -65.03 -18.99 -52.52
CA LEU A 50 -65.74 -17.79 -52.90
C LEU A 50 -65.12 -17.28 -54.21
N LEU A 51 -65.94 -17.20 -55.25
CA LEU A 51 -65.51 -16.77 -56.58
C LEU A 51 -66.19 -15.45 -56.96
N ARG A 52 -65.45 -14.54 -57.59
CA ARG A 52 -65.96 -13.30 -58.19
C ARG A 52 -65.96 -13.41 -59.72
N PRO A 53 -67.05 -13.06 -60.41
CA PRO A 53 -67.03 -12.94 -61.86
C PRO A 53 -66.11 -11.81 -62.31
N ASP A 54 -65.34 -12.07 -63.37
CA ASP A 54 -64.48 -11.09 -64.04
C ASP A 54 -65.09 -10.63 -65.38
N ASP A 55 -64.52 -9.58 -65.96
CA ASP A 55 -64.99 -9.09 -67.26
C ASP A 55 -64.77 -10.16 -68.36
N PRO A 56 -65.77 -10.39 -69.23
CA PRO A 56 -65.65 -11.37 -70.29
C PRO A 56 -64.55 -10.94 -71.29
N PRO A 57 -63.68 -11.85 -71.74
CA PRO A 57 -62.66 -11.54 -72.73
C PRO A 57 -63.28 -10.99 -74.03
N PRO A 58 -62.66 -10.01 -74.69
CA PRO A 58 -63.17 -9.48 -75.96
C PRO A 58 -63.36 -10.55 -77.05
N GLU A 59 -62.54 -11.60 -77.03
CA GLU A 59 -62.62 -12.73 -77.95
C GLU A 59 -63.75 -13.72 -77.62
N GLU A 60 -64.21 -13.77 -76.36
CA GLU A 60 -65.25 -14.69 -75.87
C GLU A 60 -66.28 -13.94 -74.99
N PRO A 61 -67.13 -13.08 -75.57
CA PRO A 61 -68.03 -12.19 -74.81
C PRO A 61 -69.12 -12.91 -74.01
N THR A 62 -69.32 -14.21 -74.25
CA THR A 62 -70.27 -15.06 -73.52
C THR A 62 -69.63 -15.84 -72.37
N PHE A 63 -68.30 -15.81 -72.24
CA PHE A 63 -67.57 -16.48 -71.18
C PHE A 63 -67.23 -15.48 -70.07
N ILE A 64 -67.76 -15.70 -68.87
CA ILE A 64 -67.46 -14.91 -67.68
C ILE A 64 -66.46 -15.71 -66.83
N PRO A 65 -65.18 -15.31 -66.75
CA PRO A 65 -64.21 -15.97 -65.87
C PRO A 65 -64.64 -15.82 -64.41
N MET A 66 -64.36 -16.83 -63.59
CA MET A 66 -64.60 -16.77 -62.14
C MET A 66 -63.25 -16.78 -61.42
N LEU A 67 -62.91 -15.67 -60.76
CA LEU A 67 -61.68 -15.48 -60.00
C LEU A 67 -61.87 -15.91 -58.55
N LEU A 68 -60.89 -16.59 -57.97
CA LEU A 68 -60.90 -16.97 -56.55
C LEU A 68 -60.66 -15.75 -55.65
N GLU A 69 -61.64 -15.42 -54.80
CA GLU A 69 -61.54 -14.38 -53.77
C GLU A 69 -61.08 -14.96 -52.43
N ASP A 70 -61.61 -16.12 -52.04
CA ASP A 70 -61.21 -16.80 -50.80
C ASP A 70 -61.45 -18.31 -50.92
N GLN A 71 -60.67 -19.09 -50.18
CA GLN A 71 -60.78 -20.54 -50.12
C GLN A 71 -60.56 -21.02 -48.69
N VAL A 72 -61.33 -22.02 -48.28
CA VAL A 72 -61.14 -22.77 -47.04
C VAL A 72 -61.19 -24.27 -47.36
N ILE A 73 -60.12 -24.99 -47.03
CA ILE A 73 -60.05 -26.46 -47.07
C ILE A 73 -60.10 -26.94 -45.62
N TYR A 74 -61.31 -27.04 -45.06
CA TYR A 74 -61.48 -27.35 -43.64
C TYR A 74 -61.37 -28.86 -43.36
N SER A 75 -61.07 -29.21 -42.11
CA SER A 75 -60.93 -30.58 -41.60
C SER A 75 -61.45 -30.65 -40.17
N ASP A 76 -61.91 -31.83 -39.74
CA ASP A 76 -62.24 -32.13 -38.35
C ASP A 76 -61.03 -32.60 -37.51
N GLN A 77 -59.84 -32.70 -38.14
CA GLN A 77 -58.59 -33.09 -37.50
C GLN A 77 -57.60 -31.92 -37.37
N ALA A 78 -56.75 -32.00 -36.34
CA ALA A 78 -55.60 -31.11 -36.17
C ALA A 78 -54.78 -31.02 -37.47
N PRO A 79 -54.32 -29.82 -37.89
CA PRO A 79 -54.25 -28.56 -37.13
C PRO A 79 -55.55 -27.73 -37.05
N TRP A 80 -56.66 -28.17 -37.63
CA TRP A 80 -57.94 -27.47 -37.51
C TRP A 80 -58.54 -27.61 -36.10
N PRO A 81 -59.36 -26.63 -35.64
CA PRO A 81 -60.17 -26.80 -34.45
C PRO A 81 -61.03 -28.06 -34.57
N THR A 82 -60.95 -28.96 -33.61
CA THR A 82 -61.67 -30.25 -33.63
C THR A 82 -63.01 -30.18 -32.90
N GLU A 83 -63.24 -29.11 -32.11
CA GLU A 83 -64.49 -28.91 -31.37
C GLU A 83 -65.73 -28.79 -32.26
N PRO A 84 -65.69 -28.18 -33.47
CA PRO A 84 -66.85 -28.05 -34.35
C PRO A 84 -67.41 -29.35 -34.94
N ASP A 85 -66.73 -30.48 -34.78
CA ASP A 85 -67.18 -31.76 -35.34
C ASP A 85 -68.51 -32.25 -34.73
N GLY A 86 -69.31 -32.95 -35.55
CA GLY A 86 -70.56 -33.57 -35.16
C GLY A 86 -71.63 -32.60 -34.66
N LEU A 87 -71.91 -32.64 -33.35
CA LEU A 87 -72.88 -31.74 -32.68
C LEU A 87 -72.20 -30.55 -32.00
N GLY A 88 -70.93 -30.30 -32.37
CA GLY A 88 -70.13 -29.21 -31.86
C GLY A 88 -70.61 -27.82 -32.31
N PRO A 89 -69.94 -26.77 -31.81
CA PRO A 89 -70.15 -25.39 -32.25
C PRO A 89 -69.91 -25.18 -33.75
N SER A 90 -70.37 -24.06 -34.30
CA SER A 90 -70.06 -23.70 -35.68
C SER A 90 -68.57 -23.34 -35.86
N LEU A 91 -67.96 -23.71 -37.00
CA LEU A 91 -66.61 -23.26 -37.35
C LEU A 91 -66.67 -21.80 -37.85
N THR A 92 -66.01 -20.88 -37.15
CA THR A 92 -66.07 -19.43 -37.44
C THR A 92 -64.68 -18.84 -37.62
N ARG A 93 -64.54 -17.96 -38.62
CA ARG A 93 -63.29 -17.23 -38.88
C ARG A 93 -63.04 -16.21 -37.78
N LYS A 94 -61.84 -16.17 -37.21
CA LYS A 94 -61.50 -15.24 -36.12
C LYS A 94 -61.59 -13.77 -36.56
N ARG A 95 -61.18 -13.48 -37.80
CA ARG A 95 -61.18 -12.16 -38.44
C ARG A 95 -61.45 -12.29 -39.94
N ALA A 96 -62.23 -11.36 -40.51
CA ALA A 96 -62.56 -11.37 -41.94
C ALA A 96 -61.33 -11.23 -42.86
N THR A 97 -60.27 -10.56 -42.40
CA THR A 97 -58.99 -10.42 -43.11
C THR A 97 -58.03 -11.59 -42.92
N ASN A 98 -58.42 -12.54 -42.06
CA ASN A 98 -58.01 -13.94 -42.10
C ASN A 98 -57.49 -14.48 -43.45
N TRP A 99 -56.48 -15.35 -43.54
CA TRP A 99 -56.40 -16.26 -44.71
C TRP A 99 -57.27 -17.50 -44.45
N GLY A 100 -58.06 -17.92 -45.44
CA GLY A 100 -59.12 -18.92 -45.26
C GLY A 100 -58.57 -20.32 -45.09
N ASN A 101 -57.45 -20.63 -45.74
CA ASN A 101 -56.81 -21.94 -45.67
C ASN A 101 -55.86 -22.11 -44.47
N ASP A 102 -55.68 -21.09 -43.63
CA ASP A 102 -54.88 -21.20 -42.41
C ASP A 102 -55.76 -21.69 -41.24
N PRO A 103 -55.53 -22.90 -40.68
CA PRO A 103 -56.28 -23.45 -39.55
C PRO A 103 -56.30 -22.52 -38.33
N GLU A 104 -55.23 -21.76 -38.07
CA GLU A 104 -55.17 -20.82 -36.95
C GLU A 104 -56.15 -19.64 -37.10
N SER A 105 -56.65 -19.42 -38.32
CA SER A 105 -57.62 -18.37 -38.63
C SER A 105 -59.04 -18.72 -38.21
N TRP A 106 -59.28 -19.93 -37.74
CA TRP A 106 -60.60 -20.44 -37.38
C TRP A 106 -60.68 -20.85 -35.91
N ARG A 107 -61.91 -20.88 -35.38
CA ARG A 107 -62.25 -21.36 -34.03
C ARG A 107 -63.61 -22.03 -34.06
N GLY A 108 -63.91 -22.89 -33.08
CA GLY A 108 -65.28 -23.23 -32.75
C GLY A 108 -65.99 -22.05 -32.06
N ASP A 109 -67.20 -21.74 -32.50
CA ASP A 109 -68.03 -20.66 -31.96
C ASP A 109 -69.37 -21.23 -31.46
N VAL A 110 -69.48 -21.35 -30.14
CA VAL A 110 -70.66 -21.89 -29.42
C VAL A 110 -71.87 -20.97 -29.50
N ASP A 111 -71.64 -19.68 -29.73
CA ASP A 111 -72.68 -18.67 -29.91
C ASP A 111 -72.83 -18.27 -31.39
N GLY A 112 -72.14 -18.99 -32.30
CA GLY A 112 -72.15 -18.70 -33.72
C GLY A 112 -73.55 -18.83 -34.31
N SER A 113 -74.03 -17.74 -34.94
CA SER A 113 -75.33 -17.69 -35.61
C SER A 113 -75.17 -17.20 -37.06
N PRO A 114 -75.85 -17.83 -38.04
CA PRO A 114 -75.86 -17.35 -39.42
C PRO A 114 -76.28 -15.87 -39.52
N GLY A 115 -75.64 -15.11 -40.42
CA GLY A 115 -76.01 -13.71 -40.68
C GLY A 115 -75.36 -12.70 -39.74
N THR A 116 -74.65 -13.16 -38.71
CA THR A 116 -73.83 -12.31 -37.84
C THR A 116 -72.36 -12.67 -37.97
N PHE A 117 -71.48 -11.66 -37.95
CA PHE A 117 -70.04 -11.85 -37.84
C PHE A 117 -69.51 -10.99 -36.71
N THR A 118 -69.05 -11.63 -35.63
CA THR A 118 -68.35 -10.97 -34.53
C THR A 118 -66.87 -11.33 -34.60
N SER A 119 -66.03 -10.37 -34.98
CA SER A 119 -64.59 -10.54 -34.88
C SER A 119 -64.20 -10.76 -33.42
N SER A 120 -63.31 -11.72 -33.15
CA SER A 120 -62.68 -11.79 -31.82
C SER A 120 -61.79 -10.56 -31.69
N ASN A 121 -62.28 -9.60 -30.90
CA ASN A 121 -61.54 -8.41 -30.51
C ASN A 121 -60.70 -8.75 -29.28
N GLU A 122 -59.76 -9.68 -29.39
CA GLU A 122 -58.86 -10.05 -28.31
C GLU A 122 -57.40 -9.89 -28.73
N TRP A 123 -56.56 -9.49 -27.79
CA TRP A 123 -55.12 -9.32 -27.94
C TRP A 123 -54.37 -10.15 -26.90
N LEU A 124 -53.24 -10.72 -27.34
CA LEU A 124 -52.32 -11.45 -26.49
C LEU A 124 -51.29 -10.49 -25.89
N LEU A 125 -51.11 -10.56 -24.58
CA LEU A 125 -50.04 -9.91 -23.82
C LEU A 125 -49.10 -10.99 -23.25
N SER A 126 -47.83 -10.99 -23.68
CA SER A 126 -46.80 -11.88 -23.13
C SER A 126 -45.90 -11.11 -22.15
N VAL A 127 -45.89 -11.45 -20.87
CA VAL A 127 -45.08 -10.76 -19.84
C VAL A 127 -43.83 -11.57 -19.49
N SER A 128 -42.62 -11.08 -19.78
CA SER A 128 -41.35 -11.77 -19.49
C SER A 128 -40.11 -10.88 -19.70
N PRO A 129 -39.00 -11.00 -18.93
CA PRO A 129 -38.85 -11.74 -17.68
C PRO A 129 -39.30 -10.86 -16.51
N ALA A 130 -39.87 -11.46 -15.47
CA ALA A 130 -40.25 -10.70 -14.28
C ALA A 130 -39.76 -11.41 -13.01
N PHE A 131 -39.03 -10.67 -12.17
CA PHE A 131 -38.68 -11.10 -10.83
C PHE A 131 -39.72 -10.55 -9.83
N GLY A 132 -39.91 -11.26 -8.71
CA GLY A 132 -40.86 -10.85 -7.68
C GLY A 132 -42.31 -11.13 -8.07
N ASN A 133 -43.20 -10.18 -7.76
CA ASN A 133 -44.65 -10.33 -7.96
C ASN A 133 -45.17 -9.35 -9.02
N PRO A 134 -44.91 -9.58 -10.32
CA PRO A 134 -45.44 -8.74 -11.38
C PRO A 134 -46.98 -8.86 -11.46
N THR A 135 -47.63 -7.76 -11.82
CA THR A 135 -49.04 -7.72 -12.23
C THR A 135 -49.11 -7.06 -13.60
N PRO A 136 -49.68 -7.70 -14.63
CA PRO A 136 -50.05 -9.12 -14.71
C PRO A 136 -48.88 -10.06 -14.42
N ALA A 137 -49.17 -11.29 -13.98
CA ALA A 137 -48.14 -12.29 -13.71
C ALA A 137 -47.32 -12.59 -14.97
N ALA A 138 -46.08 -13.08 -14.81
CA ALA A 138 -45.30 -13.53 -15.97
C ALA A 138 -46.05 -14.63 -16.74
N GLY A 139 -46.00 -14.59 -18.08
CA GLY A 139 -46.73 -15.50 -18.96
C GLY A 139 -47.67 -14.82 -19.94
N SER A 140 -48.47 -15.62 -20.61
CA SER A 140 -49.37 -15.20 -21.68
C SER A 140 -50.78 -14.95 -21.17
N HIS A 141 -51.33 -13.78 -21.47
CA HIS A 141 -52.68 -13.36 -21.06
C HIS A 141 -53.47 -12.88 -22.27
N VAL A 142 -54.75 -13.23 -22.34
CA VAL A 142 -55.66 -12.79 -23.42
C VAL A 142 -56.61 -11.73 -22.84
N TYR A 143 -56.68 -10.59 -23.51
CA TYR A 143 -57.55 -9.48 -23.11
C TYR A 143 -58.39 -8.99 -24.27
N PRO A 144 -59.62 -8.51 -24.02
CA PRO A 144 -60.39 -7.76 -25.02
C PRO A 144 -59.61 -6.56 -25.54
N ALA A 145 -59.78 -6.22 -26.81
CA ALA A 145 -59.18 -5.05 -27.44
C ALA A 145 -59.66 -3.78 -26.76
N GLY A 146 -58.74 -2.85 -26.49
CA GLY A 146 -59.00 -1.64 -25.73
C GLY A 146 -58.99 -1.82 -24.21
N SER A 147 -58.66 -3.02 -23.69
CA SER A 147 -58.50 -3.23 -22.25
C SER A 147 -57.39 -2.33 -21.68
N ILE A 148 -57.66 -1.69 -20.55
CA ILE A 148 -56.67 -0.93 -19.80
C ILE A 148 -56.04 -1.87 -18.77
N ILE A 149 -54.74 -2.11 -18.92
CA ILE A 149 -53.94 -2.96 -18.04
C ILE A 149 -53.08 -2.09 -17.15
N THR A 150 -53.20 -2.27 -15.83
CA THR A 150 -52.26 -1.69 -14.87
C THR A 150 -51.10 -2.65 -14.68
N ALA A 151 -49.96 -2.31 -15.25
CA ALA A 151 -48.71 -3.01 -15.05
C ALA A 151 -48.03 -2.53 -13.75
N ARG A 152 -47.53 -3.45 -12.92
CA ARG A 152 -46.75 -3.15 -11.72
C ARG A 152 -45.75 -4.26 -11.44
N VAL A 153 -44.59 -3.92 -10.90
CA VAL A 153 -43.61 -4.87 -10.38
C VAL A 153 -42.94 -4.34 -9.12
N ASP A 154 -42.34 -5.24 -8.34
CA ASP A 154 -41.51 -4.86 -7.21
C ASP A 154 -40.24 -4.13 -7.70
N SER A 155 -39.92 -2.97 -7.12
CA SER A 155 -38.79 -2.16 -7.56
C SER A 155 -37.44 -2.81 -7.29
N VAL A 156 -37.37 -3.63 -6.24
CA VAL A 156 -36.19 -4.39 -5.85
C VAL A 156 -36.62 -5.77 -5.37
N VAL A 157 -35.98 -6.81 -5.89
CA VAL A 157 -36.22 -8.20 -5.51
C VAL A 157 -34.88 -8.81 -5.09
N THR A 158 -34.77 -9.23 -3.83
CA THR A 158 -33.56 -9.86 -3.30
C THR A 158 -33.80 -11.36 -3.14
N GLN A 159 -32.90 -12.17 -3.71
CA GLN A 159 -32.90 -13.63 -3.64
C GLN A 159 -31.54 -14.11 -3.12
N GLY A 160 -31.46 -14.37 -1.81
CA GLY A 160 -30.18 -14.67 -1.16
C GLY A 160 -29.19 -13.51 -1.30
N LEU A 161 -28.06 -13.76 -1.95
CA LEU A 161 -26.99 -12.78 -2.18
C LEU A 161 -27.00 -12.15 -3.58
N THR A 162 -28.09 -12.32 -4.34
CA THR A 162 -28.33 -11.67 -5.64
C THR A 162 -29.57 -10.79 -5.56
N ARG A 163 -29.49 -9.57 -6.11
CA ARG A 163 -30.55 -8.56 -6.07
C ARG A 163 -30.85 -8.07 -7.48
N TYR A 164 -32.12 -8.10 -7.86
CA TYR A 164 -32.62 -7.57 -9.12
C TYR A 164 -33.29 -6.21 -8.86
N VAL A 165 -32.86 -5.18 -9.58
CA VAL A 165 -33.43 -3.83 -9.50
C VAL A 165 -34.13 -3.53 -10.82
N SER A 166 -35.41 -3.20 -10.78
CA SER A 166 -36.17 -2.89 -11.99
C SER A 166 -35.72 -1.54 -12.54
N THR A 167 -35.16 -1.53 -13.74
CA THR A 167 -34.70 -0.31 -14.43
C THR A 167 -35.75 0.28 -15.34
N GLY A 168 -36.80 -0.49 -15.65
CA GLY A 168 -37.89 -0.06 -16.50
C GLY A 168 -38.52 -1.22 -17.25
N TRP A 169 -39.02 -0.94 -18.44
CA TRP A 169 -39.71 -1.90 -19.28
C TRP A 169 -39.65 -1.53 -20.76
N GLN A 170 -39.94 -2.51 -21.61
CA GLN A 170 -40.08 -2.39 -23.05
C GLN A 170 -41.37 -3.06 -23.51
N LEU A 171 -42.08 -2.44 -24.45
CA LEU A 171 -43.22 -3.02 -25.17
C LEU A 171 -42.83 -3.21 -26.63
N LEU A 172 -42.93 -4.45 -27.12
CA LEU A 172 -42.75 -4.74 -28.54
C LEU A 172 -44.13 -4.79 -29.21
N GLY A 173 -44.27 -4.00 -30.27
CA GLY A 173 -45.49 -3.91 -31.08
C GLY A 173 -46.41 -2.74 -30.72
N GLN A 174 -46.18 -2.00 -29.64
CA GLN A 174 -47.04 -0.88 -29.23
C GLN A 174 -46.24 0.29 -28.66
N GLU A 175 -46.80 1.50 -28.79
CA GLU A 175 -46.31 2.71 -28.11
C GLU A 175 -47.09 2.99 -26.80
N PRO A 176 -46.45 3.54 -25.76
CA PRO A 176 -45.00 3.80 -25.66
C PRO A 176 -44.17 2.51 -25.68
N SER A 177 -43.10 2.49 -26.48
CA SER A 177 -42.25 1.29 -26.66
C SER A 177 -41.32 1.01 -25.47
N ALA A 178 -41.14 1.96 -24.55
CA ALA A 178 -40.39 1.76 -23.31
C ALA A 178 -40.76 2.79 -22.22
N GLY A 179 -40.38 2.50 -20.98
CA GLY A 179 -40.48 3.44 -19.86
C GLY A 179 -39.71 2.99 -18.62
N ALA A 180 -39.57 3.88 -17.64
CA ALA A 180 -38.76 3.66 -16.43
C ALA A 180 -39.60 3.43 -15.15
N ALA A 181 -40.92 3.57 -15.24
CA ALA A 181 -41.81 3.45 -14.08
C ALA A 181 -42.03 1.98 -13.69
N GLN A 182 -42.00 1.69 -12.39
CA GLN A 182 -42.30 0.35 -11.84
C GLN A 182 -43.80 0.09 -11.73
N SER A 183 -44.63 1.09 -12.07
CA SER A 183 -46.06 0.94 -12.28
C SER A 183 -46.57 1.94 -13.32
N PHE A 184 -47.38 1.47 -14.26
CA PHE A 184 -48.01 2.29 -15.28
C PHE A 184 -49.26 1.60 -15.84
N THR A 185 -50.09 2.35 -16.56
CA THR A 185 -51.27 1.83 -17.25
C THR A 185 -51.05 1.84 -18.76
N LEU A 186 -51.42 0.77 -19.46
CA LEU A 186 -51.40 0.69 -20.92
C LEU A 186 -52.76 0.21 -21.46
N THR A 187 -53.18 0.74 -22.60
CA THR A 187 -54.39 0.26 -23.30
C THR A 187 -53.94 -0.71 -24.39
N LEU A 188 -54.42 -1.95 -24.38
CA LEU A 188 -54.05 -2.96 -25.39
C LEU A 188 -54.73 -2.69 -26.72
N THR A 189 -53.98 -2.18 -27.68
CA THR A 189 -54.46 -1.89 -29.05
C THR A 189 -54.06 -2.93 -30.07
N ASN A 190 -53.12 -3.81 -29.71
CA ASN A 190 -52.55 -4.86 -30.55
C ASN A 190 -51.95 -5.97 -29.67
N ARG A 191 -51.41 -7.03 -30.29
CA ARG A 191 -50.58 -8.02 -29.60
C ARG A 191 -49.29 -7.35 -29.12
N VAL A 192 -48.91 -7.59 -27.87
CA VAL A 192 -47.74 -6.96 -27.22
C VAL A 192 -46.89 -7.98 -26.48
N ASP A 193 -45.58 -7.94 -26.70
CA ASP A 193 -44.63 -8.60 -25.80
C ASP A 193 -44.08 -7.55 -24.83
N PHE A 194 -44.33 -7.76 -23.54
CA PHE A 194 -44.01 -6.85 -22.45
C PHE A 194 -42.84 -7.39 -21.64
N ILE A 195 -41.73 -6.64 -21.69
CA ILE A 195 -40.46 -7.04 -21.13
C ILE A 195 -40.06 -6.09 -20.00
N TRP A 196 -40.04 -6.58 -18.76
CA TRP A 196 -39.43 -5.83 -17.66
C TRP A 196 -37.90 -5.88 -17.80
N GLN A 197 -37.28 -4.72 -17.61
CA GLN A 197 -35.84 -4.53 -17.64
C GLN A 197 -35.30 -4.56 -16.22
N TRP A 198 -34.21 -5.29 -16.03
CA TRP A 198 -33.64 -5.56 -14.71
C TRP A 198 -32.13 -5.43 -14.70
N GLU A 199 -31.62 -4.78 -13.67
CA GLU A 199 -30.21 -4.78 -13.32
C GLU A 199 -29.92 -5.85 -12.26
N THR A 200 -28.97 -6.72 -12.54
CA THR A 200 -28.51 -7.72 -11.56
C THR A 200 -27.39 -7.15 -10.70
N ASN A 201 -27.55 -7.23 -9.39
CA ASN A 201 -26.56 -6.84 -8.39
C ASN A 201 -26.15 -8.06 -7.55
N GLN A 202 -24.87 -8.13 -7.17
CA GLN A 202 -24.28 -9.17 -6.33
C GLN A 202 -23.81 -8.58 -5.01
N TYR A 203 -24.00 -9.31 -3.91
CA TYR A 203 -23.54 -8.85 -2.59
C TYR A 203 -22.05 -9.13 -2.38
N LEU A 204 -21.32 -8.12 -1.92
CA LEU A 204 -19.94 -8.19 -1.46
C LEU A 204 -19.92 -8.18 0.06
N SER A 205 -19.28 -9.20 0.64
CA SER A 205 -19.05 -9.32 2.07
C SER A 205 -17.58 -9.61 2.35
N VAL A 206 -16.82 -8.56 2.65
CA VAL A 206 -15.41 -8.67 3.04
C VAL A 206 -15.29 -8.43 4.54
N SER A 207 -14.52 -9.28 5.21
CA SER A 207 -14.23 -9.19 6.63
C SER A 207 -12.73 -9.20 6.91
N SER A 208 -12.34 -8.73 8.09
CA SER A 208 -10.96 -8.80 8.60
C SER A 208 -10.89 -9.76 9.78
N GLY A 209 -9.88 -10.62 9.80
CA GLY A 209 -9.47 -11.32 11.01
C GLY A 209 -8.91 -10.35 12.06
N SER A 210 -8.59 -10.87 13.25
CA SER A 210 -7.88 -10.09 14.28
C SER A 210 -6.50 -9.66 13.78
N GLY A 211 -6.06 -8.46 14.12
CA GLY A 211 -4.73 -7.94 13.74
C GLY A 211 -4.72 -7.01 12.52
N GLY A 212 -5.88 -6.55 12.07
CA GLY A 212 -5.97 -5.54 11.02
C GLY A 212 -7.39 -5.14 10.70
N VAL A 213 -7.54 -4.30 9.68
CA VAL A 213 -8.82 -3.91 9.11
C VAL A 213 -8.78 -4.08 7.60
N VAL A 214 -9.95 -4.14 6.97
CA VAL A 214 -10.06 -4.08 5.52
C VAL A 214 -10.77 -2.80 5.11
N LEU A 215 -10.18 -2.07 4.17
CA LEU A 215 -10.75 -0.90 3.53
C LEU A 215 -11.48 -1.34 2.25
N VAL A 216 -12.80 -1.54 2.38
CA VAL A 216 -13.73 -1.76 1.27
C VAL A 216 -15.15 -1.48 1.77
N THR A 217 -16.06 -1.07 0.89
CA THR A 217 -17.47 -0.90 1.25
C THR A 217 -18.24 -2.19 0.98
N ASN A 218 -18.71 -2.86 2.03
CA ASN A 218 -19.62 -4.00 1.89
C ASN A 218 -20.99 -3.55 1.39
N GLY A 219 -21.62 -4.36 0.54
CA GLY A 219 -22.92 -4.02 -0.02
C GLY A 219 -23.19 -4.64 -1.38
N TRP A 220 -24.18 -4.07 -2.07
CA TRP A 220 -24.63 -4.54 -3.37
C TRP A 220 -23.91 -3.80 -4.50
N TYR A 221 -23.30 -4.55 -5.40
CA TYR A 221 -22.62 -4.06 -6.59
C TYR A 221 -23.25 -4.62 -7.84
N GLN A 222 -23.28 -3.85 -8.94
CA GLN A 222 -23.77 -4.34 -10.22
C GLN A 222 -22.95 -5.55 -10.69
N ARG A 223 -23.59 -6.54 -11.30
CA ARG A 223 -22.89 -7.72 -11.84
C ARG A 223 -21.85 -7.29 -12.87
N GLY A 224 -20.59 -7.67 -12.64
CA GLY A 224 -19.44 -7.29 -13.45
C GLY A 224 -18.77 -5.96 -13.04
N ALA A 225 -19.30 -5.27 -12.03
CA ALA A 225 -18.62 -4.12 -11.44
C ALA A 225 -17.30 -4.53 -10.78
N VAL A 226 -16.35 -3.60 -10.77
CA VAL A 226 -15.02 -3.78 -10.19
C VAL A 226 -14.90 -2.90 -8.95
N THR A 227 -14.33 -3.43 -7.88
CA THR A 227 -14.04 -2.69 -6.64
C THR A 227 -12.69 -3.11 -6.06
N ILE A 228 -12.10 -2.26 -5.23
CA ILE A 228 -10.78 -2.50 -4.62
C ILE A 228 -10.97 -2.76 -3.14
N ALA A 229 -10.29 -3.79 -2.64
CA ALA A 229 -10.16 -4.04 -1.21
C ALA A 229 -8.69 -3.94 -0.80
N GLN A 230 -8.43 -3.25 0.32
CA GLN A 230 -7.10 -3.14 0.91
C GLN A 230 -7.10 -3.68 2.34
N ALA A 231 -6.29 -4.69 2.60
CA ALA A 231 -5.95 -5.13 3.94
C ALA A 231 -4.93 -4.15 4.54
N VAL A 232 -5.25 -3.61 5.72
CA VAL A 232 -4.36 -2.73 6.48
C VAL A 232 -4.05 -3.43 7.81
N PRO A 233 -2.84 -3.98 7.97
CA PRO A 233 -2.42 -4.57 9.23
C PRO A 233 -2.44 -3.54 10.36
N ALA A 234 -2.82 -3.97 11.57
CA ALA A 234 -2.56 -3.20 12.77
C ALA A 234 -1.04 -3.08 12.97
N PRO A 235 -0.52 -2.09 13.73
CA PRO A 235 0.91 -1.87 13.88
C PRO A 235 1.68 -3.16 14.22
N SER A 236 1.24 -3.94 15.21
CA SER A 236 1.91 -5.18 15.64
C SER A 236 1.74 -6.38 14.71
N ASN A 237 1.10 -6.23 13.56
CA ASN A 237 0.66 -7.34 12.72
C ASN A 237 1.13 -7.18 11.27
N ARG A 238 1.13 -8.28 10.54
CA ARG A 238 1.35 -8.31 9.09
C ARG A 238 0.20 -9.03 8.39
N PHE A 239 -0.09 -8.61 7.17
CA PHE A 239 -1.02 -9.30 6.30
C PHE A 239 -0.42 -10.64 5.86
N VAL A 240 -1.25 -11.69 5.81
CA VAL A 240 -0.84 -13.03 5.38
C VAL A 240 -1.44 -13.32 4.01
N GLU A 241 -2.77 -13.40 3.96
CA GLU A 241 -3.51 -13.72 2.75
C GLU A 241 -5.00 -13.38 2.87
N TRP A 242 -5.67 -13.34 1.73
CA TRP A 242 -7.12 -13.39 1.59
C TRP A 242 -7.57 -14.84 1.55
N LEU A 243 -8.70 -15.14 2.21
CA LEU A 243 -9.42 -16.40 2.14
C LEU A 243 -10.83 -16.19 1.57
N GLY A 244 -11.47 -17.27 1.09
CA GLY A 244 -12.85 -17.25 0.58
C GLY A 244 -12.93 -17.36 -0.94
N ASP A 245 -13.72 -16.50 -1.57
CA ASP A 245 -13.99 -16.50 -3.02
C ASP A 245 -12.83 -15.90 -3.85
N LEU A 246 -11.65 -16.51 -3.78
CA LEU A 246 -10.41 -16.01 -4.40
C LEU A 246 -10.47 -15.90 -5.93
N SER A 247 -11.36 -16.63 -6.58
CA SER A 247 -11.57 -16.54 -8.04
C SER A 247 -12.16 -15.19 -8.48
N ALA A 248 -12.69 -14.39 -7.55
CA ALA A 248 -13.17 -13.05 -7.82
C ALA A 248 -12.03 -12.00 -7.90
N ILE A 249 -10.81 -12.36 -7.48
CA ILE A 249 -9.63 -11.47 -7.54
C ILE A 249 -9.13 -11.40 -8.98
N THR A 250 -9.25 -10.23 -9.61
CA THR A 250 -8.87 -10.01 -11.02
C THR A 250 -7.54 -9.28 -11.18
N ALA A 251 -7.07 -8.58 -10.15
CA ALA A 251 -5.72 -8.03 -10.09
C ALA A 251 -5.15 -8.13 -8.67
N GLY A 252 -3.84 -8.35 -8.57
CA GLY A 252 -3.17 -8.77 -7.34
C GLY A 252 -3.17 -10.29 -7.15
N SER A 253 -2.50 -10.76 -6.10
CA SER A 253 -2.55 -12.16 -5.64
C SER A 253 -3.35 -12.25 -4.34
N PRO A 254 -3.80 -13.45 -3.92
CA PRO A 254 -4.35 -13.65 -2.58
C PRO A 254 -3.43 -13.20 -1.44
N THR A 255 -2.13 -13.06 -1.69
CA THR A 255 -1.12 -12.58 -0.73
C THR A 255 -0.77 -11.10 -0.88
N SER A 256 -1.44 -10.37 -1.77
CA SER A 256 -1.28 -8.93 -1.94
C SER A 256 -2.20 -8.17 -0.97
N GLU A 257 -1.66 -7.16 -0.27
CA GLU A 257 -2.46 -6.31 0.63
C GLU A 257 -3.57 -5.56 -0.10
N VAL A 258 -3.36 -5.21 -1.37
CA VAL A 258 -4.35 -4.57 -2.23
C VAL A 258 -4.75 -5.54 -3.33
N ILE A 259 -6.05 -5.76 -3.48
CA ILE A 259 -6.64 -6.62 -4.52
C ILE A 259 -7.78 -5.90 -5.25
N GLU A 260 -7.95 -6.25 -6.52
CA GLU A 260 -9.10 -5.84 -7.32
C GLU A 260 -10.09 -7.01 -7.45
N ILE A 261 -11.37 -6.74 -7.19
CA ILE A 261 -12.45 -7.73 -7.14
C ILE A 261 -13.45 -7.44 -8.24
N THR A 262 -13.77 -8.44 -9.07
CA THR A 262 -14.85 -8.36 -10.07
C THR A 262 -16.09 -9.10 -9.63
N MET A 263 -17.24 -8.41 -9.58
CA MET A 263 -18.51 -8.89 -9.03
C MET A 263 -19.31 -9.73 -10.03
N ALA A 264 -18.76 -10.83 -10.54
CA ALA A 264 -19.48 -11.72 -11.46
C ALA A 264 -20.59 -12.55 -10.77
N ASN A 265 -20.36 -12.90 -9.50
CA ASN A 265 -21.23 -13.64 -8.57
C ASN A 265 -21.14 -12.96 -7.19
N PRO A 266 -21.93 -13.37 -6.17
CA PRO A 266 -21.69 -12.93 -4.80
C PRO A 266 -20.27 -13.27 -4.35
N VAL A 267 -19.62 -12.37 -3.59
CA VAL A 267 -18.23 -12.53 -3.16
C VAL A 267 -18.15 -12.39 -1.64
N SER A 268 -17.53 -13.39 -1.02
CA SER A 268 -17.17 -13.39 0.40
C SER A 268 -15.66 -13.58 0.56
N LEU A 269 -14.99 -12.59 1.16
CA LEU A 269 -13.54 -12.64 1.41
C LEU A 269 -13.21 -12.31 2.87
N THR A 270 -12.12 -12.88 3.36
CA THR A 270 -11.60 -12.60 4.70
C THR A 270 -10.11 -12.32 4.64
N ALA A 271 -9.66 -11.15 5.10
CA ALA A 271 -8.23 -10.88 5.27
C ALA A 271 -7.71 -11.54 6.54
N VAL A 272 -6.59 -12.25 6.43
CA VAL A 272 -5.91 -12.91 7.55
C VAL A 272 -4.66 -12.13 7.91
N PHE A 273 -4.49 -11.87 9.21
CA PHE A 273 -3.33 -11.20 9.78
C PHE A 273 -2.67 -12.11 10.81
N THR A 274 -1.37 -11.93 11.00
CA THR A 274 -0.58 -12.58 12.06
C THR A 274 0.36 -11.56 12.70
N ASP A 275 1.04 -11.91 13.78
CA ASP A 275 1.97 -11.00 14.44
C ASP A 275 3.15 -10.67 13.51
N GLY A 276 3.51 -9.39 13.46
CA GLY A 276 4.67 -8.89 12.75
C GLY A 276 5.92 -9.03 13.63
N PHE A 277 7.05 -9.39 13.03
CA PHE A 277 8.34 -9.49 13.71
C PHE A 277 9.41 -8.76 12.89
N HIS A 278 10.40 -8.22 13.59
CA HIS A 278 11.58 -7.57 13.01
C HIS A 278 12.83 -8.02 13.74
N ASP A 279 13.95 -7.99 13.03
CA ASP A 279 15.24 -8.37 13.57
C ASP A 279 15.97 -7.17 14.15
N LEU A 280 16.41 -7.30 15.41
CA LEU A 280 17.34 -6.38 16.08
C LEU A 280 18.70 -7.06 16.24
N ILE A 281 19.71 -6.51 15.59
CA ILE A 281 21.11 -6.91 15.78
C ILE A 281 21.74 -5.96 16.79
N VAL A 282 22.18 -6.49 17.94
CA VAL A 282 22.98 -5.73 18.90
C VAL A 282 24.46 -6.08 18.71
N SER A 283 25.29 -5.07 18.51
CA SER A 283 26.74 -5.19 18.35
C SER A 283 27.44 -4.35 19.41
N SER A 284 28.43 -4.93 20.07
CA SER A 284 29.32 -4.25 21.00
C SER A 284 30.63 -5.02 21.08
N GLU A 285 31.76 -4.31 21.00
CA GLU A 285 33.08 -4.93 21.17
C GLU A 285 33.38 -5.25 22.64
N HIS A 286 32.82 -4.44 23.55
CA HIS A 286 33.05 -4.52 25.00
C HIS A 286 31.75 -4.38 25.79
N GLY A 287 31.83 -4.65 27.10
CA GLY A 287 30.68 -4.61 27.99
C GLY A 287 29.69 -5.76 27.77
N SER A 288 28.60 -5.74 28.54
CA SER A 288 27.53 -6.73 28.50
C SER A 288 26.20 -6.02 28.24
N PRO A 289 25.92 -5.61 26.99
CA PRO A 289 24.70 -4.87 26.69
C PRO A 289 23.45 -5.70 26.99
N SER A 290 22.35 -5.00 27.28
CA SER A 290 21.00 -5.55 27.37
C SER A 290 20.11 -4.77 26.38
N PRO A 291 19.52 -5.41 25.36
CA PRO A 291 19.63 -6.83 25.00
C PRO A 291 21.07 -7.25 24.68
N SER A 292 21.38 -8.53 24.88
CA SER A 292 22.73 -9.08 24.68
C SER A 292 23.21 -8.93 23.24
N VAL A 293 24.52 -8.92 23.01
CA VAL A 293 25.08 -8.95 21.65
C VAL A 293 24.51 -10.15 20.87
N GLY A 294 24.10 -9.92 19.62
CA GLY A 294 23.52 -10.95 18.74
C GLY A 294 22.24 -10.51 18.04
N LEU A 295 21.62 -11.47 17.35
CA LEU A 295 20.35 -11.31 16.64
C LEU A 295 19.17 -11.60 17.57
N HIS A 296 18.20 -10.67 17.62
CA HIS A 296 16.95 -10.80 18.37
C HIS A 296 15.77 -10.55 17.45
N THR A 297 14.93 -11.56 17.23
CA THR A 297 13.67 -11.38 16.50
C THR A 297 12.59 -10.98 17.49
N LEU A 298 12.11 -9.73 17.39
CA LEU A 298 11.16 -9.14 18.33
C LEU A 298 9.85 -8.78 17.60
N PRO A 299 8.70 -8.81 18.30
CA PRO A 299 7.45 -8.34 17.71
C PRO A 299 7.57 -6.88 17.24
N HIS A 300 6.90 -6.54 16.14
CA HIS A 300 6.81 -5.16 15.68
C HIS A 300 6.19 -4.26 16.76
N GLY A 301 6.71 -3.06 16.88
CA GLY A 301 6.27 -2.08 17.87
C GLY A 301 6.84 -2.32 19.26
N THR A 302 7.69 -3.35 19.45
CA THR A 302 8.37 -3.58 20.73
C THR A 302 9.18 -2.34 21.12
N MET A 303 8.92 -1.82 22.32
CA MET A 303 9.75 -0.79 22.92
C MET A 303 11.05 -1.43 23.42
N VAL A 304 12.14 -1.18 22.72
CA VAL A 304 13.48 -1.66 23.09
C VAL A 304 14.12 -0.62 23.99
N ASN A 305 14.45 -1.01 25.22
CA ASN A 305 15.25 -0.22 26.15
C ASN A 305 16.64 -0.83 26.23
N ALA A 306 17.53 -0.38 25.35
CA ALA A 306 18.88 -0.89 25.28
C ALA A 306 19.82 -0.12 26.21
N SER A 307 20.71 -0.81 26.90
CA SER A 307 21.73 -0.20 27.76
C SER A 307 22.99 -1.05 27.79
N VAL A 308 24.10 -0.41 28.13
CA VAL A 308 25.38 -1.05 28.39
C VAL A 308 26.05 -0.35 29.58
N GLU A 309 27.04 -0.97 30.19
CA GLU A 309 27.82 -0.34 31.26
C GLU A 309 28.48 0.95 30.74
N ALA A 310 28.32 2.05 31.47
CA ALA A 310 28.94 3.32 31.07
C ALA A 310 30.47 3.24 31.06
N GLN A 311 31.03 2.40 31.93
CA GLN A 311 32.46 2.22 32.09
C GLN A 311 32.77 0.82 32.63
N ILE A 312 33.83 0.19 32.13
CA ILE A 312 34.37 -1.07 32.63
C ILE A 312 35.90 -0.98 32.76
N SER A 313 36.48 -1.71 33.70
CA SER A 313 37.93 -1.82 33.85
C SER A 313 38.41 -3.13 33.23
N VAL A 314 39.42 -3.06 32.35
CA VAL A 314 40.02 -4.22 31.67
C VAL A 314 41.52 -4.14 31.81
N GLY A 315 42.08 -4.97 32.71
CA GLY A 315 43.49 -4.88 33.10
C GLY A 315 43.79 -3.53 33.77
N GLU A 316 44.81 -2.83 33.28
CA GLU A 316 45.18 -1.47 33.71
C GLU A 316 44.41 -0.35 32.99
N ASN A 317 43.61 -0.72 31.97
CA ASN A 317 42.87 0.23 31.15
C ASN A 317 41.41 0.36 31.60
N GLN A 318 40.83 1.50 31.27
CA GLN A 318 39.42 1.81 31.46
C GLN A 318 38.76 2.00 30.09
N LEU A 319 37.71 1.24 29.83
CA LEU A 319 36.87 1.38 28.65
C LEU A 319 35.63 2.17 29.03
N THR A 320 35.39 3.28 28.36
CA THR A 320 34.20 4.13 28.55
C THR A 320 33.33 4.07 27.30
N CYS A 321 32.04 3.84 27.48
CA CYS A 321 31.08 3.87 26.39
C CYS A 321 30.96 5.31 25.88
N SER A 322 31.37 5.56 24.64
CA SER A 322 31.28 6.88 24.00
C SER A 322 29.92 7.15 23.36
N GLY A 323 29.08 6.11 23.25
CA GLY A 323 27.74 6.23 22.72
C GLY A 323 27.27 5.02 21.93
N TRP A 324 26.35 5.25 21.02
CA TRP A 324 25.78 4.24 20.14
C TRP A 324 25.48 4.79 18.75
N LEU A 325 25.44 3.88 17.78
CA LEU A 325 24.97 4.10 16.41
C LEU A 325 23.78 3.18 16.12
N MET A 326 22.82 3.70 15.37
CA MET A 326 21.66 2.95 14.92
C MET A 326 21.56 3.02 13.40
N SER A 327 21.37 1.87 12.76
CA SER A 327 21.22 1.71 11.32
C SER A 327 20.16 0.68 10.97
N GLY A 328 19.52 0.84 9.81
CA GLY A 328 18.44 -0.03 9.36
C GLY A 328 17.26 0.83 8.94
N THR A 329 16.09 0.58 9.51
CA THR A 329 14.89 1.41 9.39
C THR A 329 14.99 2.75 10.13
N ILE A 330 15.60 2.78 11.31
CA ILE A 330 15.87 4.02 12.08
C ILE A 330 17.36 4.29 11.99
N HIS A 331 17.71 5.55 11.72
CA HIS A 331 19.08 6.04 11.70
C HIS A 331 19.29 7.06 12.80
N GLY A 332 20.39 6.94 13.54
CA GLY A 332 20.71 7.87 14.61
C GLY A 332 22.01 7.55 15.33
N ALA A 333 22.41 8.47 16.19
CA ALA A 333 23.54 8.32 17.09
C ALA A 333 23.21 8.99 18.42
N GLY A 334 23.85 8.53 19.50
CA GLY A 334 23.76 9.17 20.81
C GLY A 334 25.03 8.95 21.62
N THR A 335 25.22 9.73 22.67
CA THR A 335 26.44 9.72 23.52
C THR A 335 26.24 9.03 24.88
N ASN A 336 25.02 8.59 25.18
CA ASN A 336 24.70 7.93 26.45
C ASN A 336 24.93 6.42 26.35
N ALA A 337 25.18 5.75 27.47
CA ALA A 337 25.23 4.29 27.56
C ALA A 337 23.83 3.62 27.61
N ALA A 338 22.79 4.31 27.13
CA ALA A 338 21.41 3.84 27.06
C ALA A 338 20.65 4.50 25.91
N VAL A 339 19.72 3.77 25.31
CA VAL A 339 18.80 4.24 24.26
C VAL A 339 17.47 3.50 24.30
N SER A 340 16.38 4.23 24.11
CA SER A 340 15.04 3.67 23.98
C SER A 340 14.46 3.98 22.61
N PHE A 341 13.95 2.98 21.90
CA PHE A 341 13.32 3.15 20.59
C PHE A 341 12.28 2.06 20.31
N THR A 342 11.30 2.38 19.47
CA THR A 342 10.25 1.43 19.06
C THR A 342 10.71 0.69 17.80
N LEU A 343 10.77 -0.64 17.85
CA LEU A 343 11.19 -1.47 16.73
C LEU A 343 10.11 -1.50 15.65
N SER A 344 10.29 -0.69 14.60
CA SER A 344 9.32 -0.52 13.50
C SER A 344 9.72 -1.24 12.21
N GLY A 345 10.94 -1.77 12.16
CA GLY A 345 11.53 -2.49 11.03
C GLY A 345 12.81 -3.20 11.50
N ASP A 346 13.54 -3.84 10.58
CA ASP A 346 14.84 -4.44 10.91
C ASP A 346 15.87 -3.38 11.27
N GLN A 347 16.69 -3.67 12.30
CA GLN A 347 17.58 -2.72 12.95
C GLN A 347 18.91 -3.31 13.38
N THR A 348 19.94 -2.47 13.41
CA THR A 348 21.22 -2.74 14.04
C THR A 348 21.57 -1.61 15.01
N LEU A 349 21.87 -1.97 16.26
CA LEU A 349 22.37 -1.12 17.32
C LEU A 349 23.83 -1.47 17.60
N THR A 350 24.73 -0.51 17.45
CA THR A 350 26.17 -0.67 17.70
C THR A 350 26.61 0.24 18.83
N TRP A 351 27.15 -0.32 19.90
CA TRP A 351 27.77 0.43 20.99
C TRP A 351 29.21 0.81 20.66
N LEU A 352 29.59 2.05 20.99
CA LEU A 352 30.91 2.62 20.74
C LEU A 352 31.69 2.76 22.04
N TRP A 353 32.98 2.47 22.00
CA TRP A 353 33.86 2.45 23.17
C TRP A 353 35.14 3.25 22.92
N VAL A 354 35.66 3.86 23.99
CA VAL A 354 36.97 4.53 24.03
C VAL A 354 37.81 3.92 25.14
N THR A 355 39.03 3.51 24.79
CA THR A 355 40.02 2.99 25.74
C THR A 355 40.84 4.13 26.33
N SER A 356 40.98 4.15 27.65
CA SER A 356 41.79 5.12 28.41
C SER A 356 42.75 4.39 29.35
N SER A 357 43.91 5.00 29.62
CA SER A 357 44.94 4.52 30.56
C SER A 357 45.20 5.57 31.64
N TRP A 358 45.76 5.15 32.77
CA TRP A 358 46.05 6.04 33.89
C TRP A 358 47.38 6.78 33.67
N LEU A 359 47.35 8.11 33.74
CA LEU A 359 48.53 8.96 33.80
C LEU A 359 48.72 9.43 35.24
N ASP A 360 49.69 8.84 35.92
CA ASP A 360 50.06 9.20 37.27
C ASP A 360 51.07 10.36 37.23
N VAL A 361 50.68 11.53 37.74
CA VAL A 361 51.54 12.71 37.78
C VAL A 361 51.65 13.18 39.21
N GLU A 362 52.85 13.10 39.76
CA GLU A 362 53.14 13.47 41.14
C GLU A 362 54.14 14.64 41.19
N ALA A 363 54.07 15.42 42.27
CA ALA A 363 55.02 16.48 42.57
C ALA A 363 55.83 16.09 43.81
N GLU A 364 57.15 16.18 43.76
CA GLU A 364 57.94 16.19 44.97
C GLU A 364 57.72 17.48 45.78
N SER A 365 58.30 17.56 46.98
CA SER A 365 58.22 18.75 47.83
C SER A 365 58.77 19.99 47.11
N GLY A 366 58.04 21.10 47.17
CA GLY A 366 58.47 22.37 46.57
C GLY A 366 57.70 22.80 45.33
N GLY A 367 56.62 22.10 44.97
CA GLY A 367 55.74 22.52 43.89
C GLY A 367 54.46 21.70 43.77
N SER A 368 53.77 21.86 42.65
CA SER A 368 52.53 21.16 42.30
C SER A 368 52.54 20.77 40.83
N VAL A 369 51.73 19.79 40.46
CA VAL A 369 51.57 19.30 39.08
C VAL A 369 50.10 19.25 38.69
N SER A 370 49.83 19.35 37.39
CA SER A 370 48.51 19.11 36.79
C SER A 370 48.63 18.35 35.48
N GLY A 371 47.56 17.65 35.08
CA GLY A 371 47.50 16.85 33.84
C GLY A 371 47.32 15.34 34.05
N GLY A 372 47.41 14.85 35.29
CA GLY A 372 47.18 13.44 35.62
C GLY A 372 45.72 12.99 35.56
N GLY A 373 45.50 11.67 35.62
CA GLY A 373 44.19 11.02 35.61
C GLY A 373 43.99 10.03 34.45
N TRP A 374 42.74 9.66 34.19
CA TRP A 374 42.39 8.80 33.05
C TRP A 374 42.45 9.59 31.75
N GLN A 375 43.29 9.14 30.82
CA GLN A 375 43.49 9.79 29.53
C GLN A 375 43.29 8.80 28.40
N SER A 376 42.67 9.21 27.30
CA SER A 376 42.38 8.31 26.17
C SER A 376 43.67 7.83 25.51
N LEU A 377 43.73 6.54 25.17
CA LEU A 377 44.88 5.95 24.50
C LEU A 377 45.09 6.63 23.13
N GLY A 378 46.33 7.00 22.82
CA GLY A 378 46.73 7.75 21.63
C GLY A 378 46.54 9.27 21.73
N SER A 379 45.95 9.78 22.81
CA SER A 379 45.86 11.23 23.02
C SER A 379 47.19 11.83 23.47
N VAL A 380 47.38 13.11 23.15
CA VAL A 380 48.48 13.93 23.66
C VAL A 380 47.93 14.80 24.78
N VAL A 381 48.52 14.69 25.97
CA VAL A 381 48.06 15.32 27.21
C VAL A 381 49.08 16.37 27.64
N GLU A 382 48.59 17.57 27.93
CA GLU A 382 49.41 18.64 28.52
C GLU A 382 49.59 18.41 30.01
N VAL A 383 50.85 18.35 30.44
CA VAL A 383 51.24 18.18 31.85
C VAL A 383 52.12 19.36 32.24
N SER A 384 51.84 19.97 33.38
CA SER A 384 52.55 21.16 33.86
C SER A 384 52.97 21.04 35.30
N ALA A 385 54.19 21.49 35.60
CA ALA A 385 54.72 21.64 36.94
C ALA A 385 54.79 23.13 37.32
N SER A 386 54.27 23.47 38.50
CA SER A 386 54.26 24.81 39.07
C SER A 386 55.05 24.83 40.38
N PRO A 387 56.27 25.39 40.41
CA PRO A 387 57.06 25.53 41.62
C PRO A 387 56.38 26.41 42.67
N GLU A 388 56.56 26.08 43.94
CA GLU A 388 56.17 26.93 45.06
C GLU A 388 57.21 28.05 45.26
N SER A 389 56.82 29.12 45.97
CA SER A 389 57.74 30.21 46.30
C SER A 389 59.01 29.70 46.99
N GLY A 390 60.18 30.07 46.48
CA GLY A 390 61.47 29.62 47.00
C GLY A 390 61.95 28.28 46.42
N TYR A 391 61.28 27.75 45.39
CA TYR A 391 61.69 26.56 44.66
C TYR A 391 61.71 26.81 43.14
N GLY A 392 62.55 26.06 42.42
CA GLY A 392 62.61 26.01 40.97
C GLY A 392 62.25 24.60 40.47
N PHE A 393 61.67 24.51 39.28
CA PHE A 393 61.44 23.23 38.62
C PHE A 393 62.79 22.62 38.22
N PHE A 394 63.09 21.40 38.67
CA PHE A 394 64.36 20.76 38.37
C PHE A 394 64.26 19.88 37.12
N ARG A 395 63.38 18.87 37.14
CA ARG A 395 63.11 17.98 36.00
C ARG A 395 61.90 17.09 36.25
N TRP A 396 61.43 16.45 35.19
CA TRP A 396 60.56 15.27 35.23
C TRP A 396 61.40 13.99 35.33
N VAL A 397 60.94 13.02 36.11
CA VAL A 397 61.46 11.65 36.18
C VAL A 397 60.34 10.63 35.99
N GLY A 398 60.69 9.36 35.73
CA GLY A 398 59.74 8.29 35.41
C GLY A 398 59.71 8.01 33.90
N ASP A 399 58.53 7.96 33.30
CA ASP A 399 58.31 7.59 31.89
C ASP A 399 58.56 8.75 30.91
N THR A 400 59.69 9.46 31.06
CA THR A 400 60.03 10.65 30.27
C THR A 400 60.19 10.38 28.77
N SER A 401 60.33 9.13 28.35
CA SER A 401 60.33 8.73 26.94
C SER A 401 59.02 8.97 26.20
N SER A 402 57.92 9.20 26.94
CA SER A 402 56.59 9.49 26.40
C SER A 402 56.37 10.97 26.04
N ILE A 403 57.33 11.85 26.37
CA ILE A 403 57.27 13.29 26.09
C ILE A 403 57.45 13.53 24.58
N VAL A 404 56.47 14.19 23.97
CA VAL A 404 56.45 14.51 22.54
C VAL A 404 56.62 15.99 22.22
N ALA A 405 56.43 16.87 23.21
CA ALA A 405 56.78 18.29 23.11
C ALA A 405 57.36 18.79 24.44
N GLY A 406 58.45 19.55 24.36
CA GLY A 406 59.34 19.83 25.49
C GLY A 406 60.36 18.70 25.72
N ASP A 407 61.03 18.74 26.85
CA ASP A 407 61.90 17.68 27.34
C ASP A 407 61.75 17.50 28.86
N GLN A 408 62.50 16.56 29.45
CA GLN A 408 62.44 16.32 30.89
C GLN A 408 62.86 17.54 31.75
N TYR A 409 63.45 18.59 31.18
CA TYR A 409 63.85 19.81 31.87
C TYR A 409 62.88 20.99 31.62
N THR A 410 61.81 20.76 30.85
CA THR A 410 60.77 21.74 30.57
C THR A 410 59.60 21.56 31.54
N ALA A 411 59.17 22.63 32.23
CA ALA A 411 58.11 22.54 33.24
C ALA A 411 56.72 22.20 32.64
N ASN A 412 56.45 22.62 31.41
CA ASN A 412 55.24 22.30 30.66
C ASN A 412 55.60 21.37 29.49
N ILE A 413 55.03 20.18 29.49
CA ILE A 413 55.31 19.11 28.52
C ILE A 413 54.02 18.56 27.93
N SER A 414 54.10 18.04 26.70
CA SER A 414 53.03 17.25 26.10
C SER A 414 53.43 15.78 26.07
N VAL A 415 52.56 14.90 26.58
CA VAL A 415 52.83 13.46 26.76
C VAL A 415 51.90 12.64 25.89
N LEU A 416 52.42 11.68 25.13
CA LEU A 416 51.62 10.76 24.33
C LEU A 416 51.21 9.54 25.15
N MET A 417 49.90 9.32 25.30
CA MET A 417 49.35 8.20 26.06
C MET A 417 49.37 6.90 25.25
N THR A 418 50.42 6.09 25.36
CA THR A 418 50.49 4.76 24.72
C THR A 418 50.18 3.59 25.66
N SER A 419 50.21 3.84 26.97
CA SER A 419 49.93 2.89 28.06
C SER A 419 49.65 3.69 29.34
N SER A 420 49.52 3.02 30.49
CA SER A 420 49.67 3.70 31.78
C SER A 420 51.08 4.28 31.89
N LEU A 421 51.20 5.49 32.44
CA LEU A 421 52.46 6.23 32.54
C LEU A 421 52.58 6.85 33.94
N GLN A 422 53.81 7.00 34.42
CA GLN A 422 54.14 7.65 35.68
C GLN A 422 55.19 8.75 35.44
N LEU A 423 54.88 9.97 35.87
CA LEU A 423 55.78 11.13 35.83
C LEU A 423 55.81 11.82 37.19
N THR A 424 57.00 12.13 37.67
CA THR A 424 57.19 12.88 38.92
C THR A 424 57.97 14.17 38.63
N ALA A 425 57.44 15.31 39.04
CA ALA A 425 58.15 16.58 38.98
C ALA A 425 59.04 16.74 40.22
N GLU A 426 60.35 16.83 40.01
CA GLU A 426 61.33 17.16 41.04
C GLU A 426 61.52 18.69 41.10
N PHE A 427 61.58 19.24 42.31
CA PHE A 427 61.80 20.67 42.56
C PHE A 427 63.05 20.87 43.42
N CYS A 428 63.83 21.91 43.14
CA CYS A 428 64.99 22.28 43.93
C CYS A 428 64.74 23.57 44.70
N GLN A 429 65.13 23.61 45.98
CA GLN A 429 65.01 24.84 46.77
C GLN A 429 65.97 25.90 46.23
N LEU A 430 65.42 27.06 45.90
CA LEU A 430 66.19 28.25 45.57
C LEU A 430 66.73 28.82 46.88
N VAL A 431 67.99 28.52 47.19
CA VAL A 431 68.66 29.10 48.35
C VAL A 431 69.05 30.53 47.98
N ASP A 432 68.44 31.52 48.66
CA ASP A 432 68.86 32.92 48.57
C ASP A 432 70.37 33.01 48.88
N GLY A 433 71.18 33.25 47.85
CA GLY A 433 72.59 33.60 48.00
C GLY A 433 73.63 32.51 47.71
N THR A 434 73.27 31.33 47.20
CA THR A 434 74.26 30.45 46.55
C THR A 434 73.96 30.32 45.08
N ASP A 435 74.50 31.26 44.33
CA ASP A 435 74.80 31.07 42.92
C ASP A 435 75.62 29.77 42.77
N LEU A 436 75.00 28.71 42.26
CA LEU A 436 75.72 27.49 41.86
C LEU A 436 76.64 27.73 40.64
N SER A 437 76.65 28.95 40.08
CA SER A 437 77.62 29.41 39.07
C SER A 437 78.91 30.02 39.66
N ARG A 438 79.01 30.19 40.99
CA ARG A 438 80.29 30.51 41.65
C ARG A 438 81.08 29.26 42.00
N ASN A 439 81.65 28.62 40.98
CA ASN A 439 82.91 27.92 41.20
C ASN A 439 84.00 28.99 41.40
N GLY A 440 84.57 29.09 42.60
CA GLY A 440 85.53 30.15 42.97
C GLY A 440 86.76 30.21 42.04
N ASP A 441 87.04 29.13 41.31
CA ASP A 441 88.18 29.05 40.40
C ASP A 441 87.92 29.67 39.02
N PHE A 442 86.66 29.96 38.65
CA PHE A 442 86.33 30.51 37.33
C PHE A 442 86.39 32.05 37.25
N GLU A 443 86.37 32.74 38.40
CA GLU A 443 86.38 34.21 38.49
C GLU A 443 87.77 34.81 38.73
N THR A 444 88.82 33.99 38.68
CA THR A 444 90.21 34.48 38.72
C THR A 444 90.77 34.49 37.30
N GLN A 445 91.13 35.67 36.78
CA GLN A 445 91.88 35.77 35.53
C GLN A 445 93.17 34.93 35.66
N GLY A 446 93.30 33.88 34.86
CA GLY A 446 94.49 33.04 34.84
C GLY A 446 95.75 33.87 34.63
N SER A 447 96.73 33.69 35.52
CA SER A 447 98.09 34.21 35.37
C SER A 447 98.91 33.22 34.53
N LEU A 448 100.01 33.68 33.93
CA LEU A 448 100.97 32.84 33.15
C LEU A 448 101.64 31.70 33.96
N VAL A 449 101.25 31.51 35.22
CA VAL A 449 101.80 30.50 36.15
C VAL A 449 100.72 29.70 36.90
N SER A 450 99.43 29.90 36.62
CA SER A 450 98.33 29.12 37.22
C SER A 450 97.73 28.18 36.18
N GLU A 451 97.87 26.88 36.41
CA GLU A 451 97.31 25.81 35.59
C GLU A 451 95.80 25.67 35.85
N ALA A 452 94.99 25.76 34.81
CA ALA A 452 93.60 25.29 34.83
C ALA A 452 93.57 23.86 34.25
N TYR A 453 92.99 22.93 35.01
CA TYR A 453 92.86 21.52 34.62
C TYR A 453 91.47 21.29 33.99
N ASP A 454 91.42 20.47 32.94
CA ASP A 454 90.19 20.11 32.20
C ASP A 454 89.17 19.41 33.11
N TRP A 455 87.87 19.58 32.80
CA TRP A 455 86.77 18.86 33.46
C TRP A 455 85.81 18.26 32.43
N GLU A 456 85.42 17.00 32.66
CA GLU A 456 84.27 16.35 32.03
C GLU A 456 83.29 15.90 33.13
N MET A 457 81.98 15.99 32.85
CA MET A 457 80.94 15.85 33.88
C MET A 457 80.91 14.42 34.46
N GLY A 458 81.37 14.25 35.71
CA GLY A 458 81.08 13.06 36.55
C GLY A 458 82.19 12.03 36.82
N SER A 459 83.48 12.31 36.62
CA SER A 459 84.59 11.37 36.97
C SER A 459 85.78 12.04 37.71
N PRO A 460 86.53 11.32 38.59
CA PRO A 460 87.79 11.81 39.17
C PRO A 460 89.00 11.68 38.22
N ASP A 461 89.83 12.73 38.18
CA ASP A 461 90.90 13.06 37.20
C ASP A 461 92.05 12.04 37.07
N LEU A 462 92.33 11.57 35.85
CA LEU A 462 93.52 10.77 35.51
C LEU A 462 94.02 10.92 34.04
N ASN A 463 94.02 12.10 33.41
CA ASN A 463 94.74 12.26 32.13
C ASN A 463 95.27 13.68 31.85
N GLY A 464 96.60 13.79 31.66
CA GLY A 464 97.29 15.03 31.31
C GLY A 464 97.13 15.44 29.84
N GLY A 465 96.56 16.63 29.63
CA GLY A 465 96.41 17.36 28.36
C GLY A 465 96.38 18.89 28.59
N ARG A 466 96.62 19.70 27.55
CA ARG A 466 97.10 21.11 27.60
C ARG A 466 95.98 22.18 27.77
N SER A 467 96.38 23.38 28.24
CA SER A 467 95.56 24.46 28.82
C SER A 467 95.26 25.69 27.92
N GLY A 468 94.17 26.42 28.23
CA GLY A 468 93.75 27.71 27.62
C GLY A 468 92.99 28.62 28.60
N THR A 469 92.71 29.89 28.23
CA THR A 469 91.95 30.85 29.07
C THR A 469 90.55 31.10 28.52
N ALA A 470 89.54 31.22 29.40
CA ALA A 470 88.15 31.46 29.03
C ALA A 470 87.54 32.61 29.85
N SER A 471 86.70 33.44 29.22
CA SER A 471 85.97 34.54 29.87
C SER A 471 84.48 34.45 29.54
N ARG A 472 83.61 34.81 30.49
CA ARG A 472 82.15 34.76 30.31
C ARG A 472 81.70 35.86 29.34
N GLU A 473 81.01 35.50 28.27
CA GLU A 473 80.51 36.44 27.25
C GLU A 473 78.99 36.66 27.41
N GLY A 474 78.55 36.96 28.64
CA GLY A 474 77.17 37.30 28.97
C GLY A 474 76.14 36.17 28.76
N TRP A 475 74.91 36.43 29.23
CA TRP A 475 73.76 35.55 29.01
C TRP A 475 73.10 35.86 27.65
N ARG A 476 72.73 34.83 26.89
CA ARG A 476 71.94 34.98 25.65
C ARG A 476 70.66 34.15 25.74
N SER A 477 69.57 34.62 25.15
CA SER A 477 68.34 33.83 25.06
C SER A 477 68.47 32.78 23.98
N HIS A 478 68.05 31.55 24.28
CA HIS A 478 67.90 30.47 23.31
C HIS A 478 66.42 30.14 23.13
N ASP A 479 66.05 29.61 21.96
CA ASP A 479 64.69 29.15 21.67
C ASP A 479 64.17 28.23 22.79
N GLY A 480 62.99 28.56 23.33
CA GLY A 480 62.32 27.81 24.40
C GLY A 480 62.26 28.49 25.77
N GLY A 481 62.76 29.72 25.93
CA GLY A 481 62.69 30.45 27.21
C GLY A 481 63.83 30.13 28.19
N LEU A 482 64.82 29.36 27.74
CA LEU A 482 66.05 29.09 28.48
C LEU A 482 67.10 30.19 28.18
N TRP A 483 67.82 30.62 29.22
CA TRP A 483 68.97 31.52 29.09
C TRP A 483 70.27 30.72 29.20
N GLU A 484 71.18 30.93 28.27
CA GLU A 484 72.47 30.23 28.20
C GLU A 484 73.62 31.16 28.61
N ALA A 485 74.55 30.67 29.44
CA ALA A 485 75.83 31.34 29.65
C ALA A 485 76.83 30.89 28.58
N THR A 486 77.27 31.81 27.72
CA THR A 486 78.33 31.50 26.75
C THR A 486 79.70 31.81 27.38
N ILE A 487 80.64 30.87 27.33
CA ILE A 487 82.04 31.13 27.69
C ILE A 487 82.85 31.20 26.40
N ARG A 488 83.58 32.30 26.18
CA ARG A 488 84.50 32.46 25.04
C ARG A 488 85.93 32.35 25.56
N GLY A 489 86.68 31.36 25.07
CA GLY A 489 88.11 31.22 25.34
C GLY A 489 88.97 31.48 24.12
N THR A 490 90.08 32.19 24.31
CA THR A 490 91.17 32.30 23.33
C THR A 490 92.20 31.24 23.66
N TRP A 491 92.34 30.25 22.79
CA TRP A 491 93.45 29.32 22.82
C TRP A 491 94.70 30.02 22.27
N ALA A 492 95.77 30.09 23.06
CA ALA A 492 97.04 30.54 22.53
C ALA A 492 97.52 29.51 21.49
N ASP A 493 97.71 29.98 20.26
CA ASP A 493 98.38 29.33 19.13
C ASP A 493 97.58 28.48 18.12
N VAL A 494 96.27 28.71 17.96
CA VAL A 494 95.62 28.38 16.67
C VAL A 494 94.66 29.49 16.29
N GLY A 495 94.92 30.17 15.18
CA GLY A 495 94.09 31.25 14.63
C GLY A 495 92.75 30.78 14.06
N THR A 496 91.94 30.09 14.87
CA THR A 496 90.58 29.63 14.53
C THR A 496 89.67 29.76 15.75
N ASP A 497 88.55 30.47 15.60
CA ASP A 497 87.49 30.74 16.60
C ASP A 497 86.70 29.47 17.05
N GLU A 498 87.35 28.32 17.22
CA GLU A 498 86.69 27.02 17.34
C GLU A 498 86.99 26.29 18.66
N GLY A 499 86.69 26.95 19.78
CA GLY A 499 86.66 26.31 21.10
C GLY A 499 85.48 26.84 21.92
N LYS A 500 84.27 26.34 21.66
CA LYS A 500 83.07 26.68 22.44
C LYS A 500 82.69 25.49 23.31
N TRP A 501 82.60 25.70 24.62
CA TRP A 501 81.97 24.79 25.56
C TRP A 501 80.69 25.45 26.08
N TRP A 502 79.68 24.63 26.36
CA TRP A 502 78.36 25.08 26.77
C TRP A 502 78.06 24.51 28.15
N GLN A 503 77.73 25.37 29.10
CA GLN A 503 77.15 24.96 30.37
C GLN A 503 75.71 25.45 30.38
N ILE A 504 74.78 24.52 30.21
CA ILE A 504 73.35 24.81 30.22
C ILE A 504 72.91 24.79 31.69
N TYR A 505 72.61 25.96 32.24
CA TYR A 505 71.80 26.05 33.46
C TYR A 505 70.42 26.57 33.06
N PRO A 506 69.33 25.95 33.55
CA PRO A 506 68.03 26.57 33.46
C PRO A 506 68.05 27.88 34.27
N ALA A 507 67.85 29.01 33.58
CA ALA A 507 67.65 30.31 34.17
C ALA A 507 66.24 30.80 33.82
N TYR A 508 65.54 31.31 34.83
CA TYR A 508 64.12 31.64 34.80
C TYR A 508 63.90 33.11 34.43
N GLU A 509 62.88 33.37 33.61
CA GLU A 509 62.49 34.72 33.23
C GLU A 509 62.10 35.55 34.47
N GLY A 510 62.70 36.74 34.61
CA GLY A 510 62.46 37.65 35.74
C GLY A 510 63.33 37.43 36.99
N VAL A 511 64.19 36.41 37.00
CA VAL A 511 65.16 36.19 38.09
C VAL A 511 66.48 36.86 37.75
N THR A 512 66.99 37.69 38.67
CA THR A 512 68.31 38.32 38.54
C THR A 512 69.35 37.39 39.13
N TYR A 513 70.23 36.84 38.29
CA TYR A 513 71.37 36.02 38.71
C TYR A 513 72.58 36.94 38.87
N SER A 514 73.10 37.05 40.10
CA SER A 514 74.16 38.01 40.46
C SER A 514 75.56 37.42 40.38
#